data_AF-A0A3L7WCF4-F1
#
_entry.id   AF-A0A3L7WCF4-F1
#
_cell.length_a   1.000
_cell.length_b   1.000
_cell.length_c   1.000
_cell.angle_alpha   90.00
_cell.angle_beta   90.00
_cell.angle_gamma   90.00
#
_symmetry.space_group_name_H-M   'P 1'
#
loop_
_entity.id
_entity.type
_entity.pdbx_description
1 polymer ?
#
loop_
_entity_poly.entity_id
_entity_poly.type
_entity_poly.pdbx_seq_one_letter_code
_entity_poly.pdbx_strand_id
1 'polypeptide(L)'
;MPELPEVETVVRDLARLVSGATITGANVFRERNLTTPDAPSFMEAVRGRRILGTRRRAKWIIVELSGGILLLVHLRMTGQLLVLPAGESTDPYVRLSLTLDGGRELRFRDVRAFGRVALVAQRSDGEVASSLDPHSAPLLADHGVEPLDATFTADALRSLIAHRATRIKSLLLDQRCIVGIGNIYADEALWRAKIHPITPANRLRPAQLDALHLAIVGVLSEAVDARGSSINDYTAPDGDGEMQERLDVYQRTGEPCRRCGAPIQRSVVGGRGTHVCRTCQRPPRGAGRVGASRAVRGPRWSERVTPETVGATRSERAAARRRSARQGEAA
;
A
#
# COMPACT_ATOMS: atom_id res chain seq x y z
N MET A 1 0.80 -6.41 2.94
CA MET A 1 0.77 -5.72 1.64
C MET A 1 0.34 -4.31 1.95
N PRO A 2 1.11 -3.27 1.64
CA PRO A 2 0.63 -1.90 1.68
C PRO A 2 -0.66 -1.80 0.86
N GLU A 3 -1.68 -1.21 1.46
CA GLU A 3 -2.96 -0.89 0.83
C GLU A 3 -2.94 0.61 0.46
N LEU A 4 -4.08 1.18 0.08
CA LEU A 4 -4.14 2.58 -0.36
C LEU A 4 -3.52 3.56 0.65
N PRO A 5 -3.86 3.52 1.96
CA PRO A 5 -3.35 4.50 2.91
C PRO A 5 -1.83 4.49 3.03
N GLU A 6 -1.22 3.30 3.08
CA GLU A 6 0.23 3.16 3.15
C GLU A 6 0.93 3.67 1.87
N VAL A 7 0.34 3.41 0.70
CA VAL A 7 0.91 3.90 -0.56
C VAL A 7 0.78 5.43 -0.64
N GLU A 8 -0.33 5.99 -0.17
CA GLU A 8 -0.54 7.44 -0.08
C GLU A 8 0.48 8.11 0.84
N THR A 9 0.75 7.53 2.02
CA THR A 9 1.82 8.01 2.92
C THR A 9 3.17 8.06 2.22
N VAL A 10 3.54 6.98 1.51
CA VAL A 10 4.82 6.93 0.78
C VAL A 10 4.88 7.99 -0.30
N VAL A 11 3.79 8.20 -1.05
CA VAL A 11 3.72 9.23 -2.10
C VAL A 11 3.92 10.63 -1.51
N ARG A 12 3.26 10.95 -0.39
CA ARG A 12 3.39 12.25 0.30
C ARG A 12 4.80 12.48 0.82
N ASP A 13 5.40 11.46 1.43
CA ASP A 13 6.77 11.54 1.93
C ASP A 13 7.76 11.73 0.77
N LEU A 14 7.62 10.94 -0.30
CA LEU A 14 8.46 11.08 -1.50
C LEU A 14 8.32 12.45 -2.16
N ALA A 15 7.10 13.01 -2.23
CA ALA A 15 6.89 14.33 -2.81
C ALA A 15 7.79 15.38 -2.13
N ARG A 16 7.89 15.36 -0.79
CA ARG A 16 8.75 16.28 -0.04
C ARG A 16 10.23 15.95 -0.20
N LEU A 17 10.59 14.66 -0.29
CA LEU A 17 11.98 14.22 -0.28
C LEU A 17 12.67 14.32 -1.65
N VAL A 18 11.97 14.06 -2.76
CA VAL A 18 12.61 13.91 -4.08
C VAL A 18 12.16 14.92 -5.13
N SER A 19 11.08 15.68 -4.91
CA SER A 19 10.60 16.63 -5.94
C SER A 19 11.65 17.69 -6.25
N GLY A 20 11.78 17.97 -7.54
CA GLY A 20 12.76 18.91 -8.07
C GLY A 20 14.17 18.33 -8.27
N ALA A 21 14.48 17.17 -7.70
CA ALA A 21 15.79 16.52 -7.83
C ALA A 21 16.02 15.96 -9.24
N THR A 22 17.28 15.92 -9.68
CA THR A 22 17.71 15.35 -10.96
C THR A 22 18.34 13.98 -10.75
N ILE A 23 17.94 13.00 -11.54
CA ILE A 23 18.53 11.66 -11.52
C ILE A 23 19.87 11.70 -12.25
N THR A 24 20.98 11.48 -11.55
CA THR A 24 22.35 11.50 -12.11
C THR A 24 22.85 10.10 -12.48
N GLY A 25 22.29 9.06 -11.86
CA GLY A 25 22.66 7.67 -12.08
C GLY A 25 21.55 6.71 -11.69
N ALA A 26 21.65 5.48 -12.16
CA ALA A 26 20.71 4.41 -11.86
C ALA A 26 21.43 3.07 -11.85
N ASN A 27 20.99 2.17 -10.98
CA ASN A 27 21.47 0.79 -10.91
C ASN A 27 20.29 -0.17 -10.80
N VAL A 28 20.32 -1.26 -11.55
CA VAL A 28 19.34 -2.35 -11.46
C VAL A 28 20.05 -3.61 -10.95
N PHE A 29 19.80 -3.97 -9.70
CA PHE A 29 20.42 -5.14 -9.06
C PHE A 29 19.64 -6.44 -9.32
N ARG A 30 18.35 -6.32 -9.68
CA ARG A 30 17.52 -7.48 -10.01
C ARG A 30 16.50 -7.15 -11.10
N GLU A 31 16.85 -7.51 -12.34
CA GLU A 31 16.04 -7.23 -13.52
C GLU A 31 14.61 -7.77 -13.44
N ARG A 32 14.38 -8.92 -12.78
CA ARG A 32 13.03 -9.49 -12.60
C ARG A 32 12.04 -8.60 -11.85
N ASN A 33 12.51 -7.54 -11.17
CA ASN A 33 11.64 -6.54 -10.55
C ASN A 33 11.27 -5.40 -11.52
N LEU A 34 12.07 -5.16 -12.56
CA LEU A 34 11.81 -4.20 -13.61
C LEU A 34 10.98 -4.88 -14.71
N THR A 35 9.79 -4.35 -14.96
CA THR A 35 8.81 -4.96 -15.87
C THR A 35 9.03 -4.50 -17.30
N THR A 36 9.35 -3.21 -17.46
CA THR A 36 9.67 -2.57 -18.74
C THR A 36 10.39 -1.25 -18.45
N PRO A 37 11.35 -0.82 -19.30
CA PRO A 37 12.01 -1.60 -20.35
C PRO A 37 13.02 -2.60 -19.75
N ASP A 38 13.97 -3.11 -20.54
CA ASP A 38 15.15 -3.81 -20.04
C ASP A 38 16.05 -2.88 -19.20
N ALA A 39 16.98 -3.44 -18.41
CA ALA A 39 17.78 -2.67 -17.47
C ALA A 39 18.70 -1.62 -18.12
N PRO A 40 19.46 -1.92 -19.19
CA PRO A 40 20.22 -0.91 -19.94
C PRO A 40 19.35 0.27 -20.41
N SER A 41 18.24 -0.02 -21.11
CA SER A 41 17.31 1.00 -21.59
C SER A 41 16.72 1.83 -20.44
N PHE A 42 16.42 1.20 -19.31
CA PHE A 42 15.94 1.89 -18.11
C PHE A 42 16.98 2.88 -17.58
N MET A 43 18.22 2.43 -17.39
CA MET A 43 19.29 3.25 -16.81
C MET A 43 19.63 4.45 -17.70
N GLU A 44 19.58 4.28 -19.02
CA GLU A 44 19.73 5.37 -19.98
C GLU A 44 18.56 6.34 -19.91
N ALA A 45 17.32 5.85 -19.98
CA ALA A 45 16.12 6.67 -20.08
C ALA A 45 15.86 7.56 -18.84
N VAL A 46 16.28 7.12 -17.64
CA VAL A 46 16.12 7.90 -16.40
C VAL A 46 17.24 8.93 -16.18
N ARG A 47 18.42 8.76 -16.79
CA ARG A 47 19.57 9.64 -16.53
C ARG A 47 19.28 11.07 -17.02
N GLY A 48 19.62 12.05 -16.19
CA GLY A 48 19.41 13.48 -16.44
C GLY A 48 17.97 13.94 -16.28
N ARG A 49 17.01 13.04 -15.97
CA ARG A 49 15.60 13.40 -15.81
C ARG A 49 15.37 14.05 -14.46
N ARG A 50 14.56 15.11 -14.44
CA ARG A 50 14.12 15.77 -13.22
C ARG A 50 12.84 15.13 -12.70
N ILE A 51 12.75 14.89 -11.39
CA ILE A 51 11.53 14.46 -10.72
C ILE A 51 10.63 15.69 -10.56
N LEU A 52 9.48 15.67 -11.22
CA LEU A 52 8.50 16.77 -11.22
C LEU A 52 7.54 16.67 -10.02
N GLY A 53 7.19 15.45 -9.64
CA GLY A 53 6.27 15.20 -8.55
C GLY A 53 6.01 13.71 -8.35
N THR A 54 5.14 13.41 -7.41
CA THR A 54 4.68 12.05 -7.14
C THR A 54 3.16 12.05 -6.98
N ARG A 55 2.53 10.98 -7.45
CA ARG A 55 1.11 10.72 -7.25
C ARG A 55 0.85 9.24 -7.05
N ARG A 56 -0.39 8.93 -6.67
CA ARG A 56 -0.87 7.56 -6.47
C ARG A 56 -1.97 7.24 -7.48
N ARG A 57 -1.98 6.00 -7.97
CA ARG A 57 -3.17 5.37 -8.54
C ARG A 57 -3.29 3.98 -7.95
N ALA A 58 -4.42 3.66 -7.34
CA ALA A 58 -4.63 2.41 -6.63
C ALA A 58 -3.52 2.17 -5.58
N LYS A 59 -2.72 1.11 -5.79
CA LYS A 59 -1.55 0.72 -4.98
C LYS A 59 -0.22 0.93 -5.72
N TRP A 60 -0.25 1.74 -6.78
CA TRP A 60 0.93 2.18 -7.51
C TRP A 60 1.35 3.56 -7.05
N ILE A 61 2.66 3.70 -6.84
CA ILE A 61 3.37 4.95 -6.69
C ILE A 61 3.80 5.36 -8.10
N ILE A 62 3.49 6.58 -8.49
CA ILE A 62 3.87 7.15 -9.79
C ILE A 62 4.78 8.33 -9.50
N VAL A 63 6.03 8.23 -9.92
CA VAL A 63 7.00 9.33 -9.88
C VAL A 63 7.05 9.93 -11.27
N GLU A 64 6.70 11.21 -11.38
CA GLU A 64 6.61 11.93 -12.64
C GLU A 64 7.98 12.51 -12.97
N LEU A 65 8.52 12.14 -14.14
CA LEU A 65 9.81 12.58 -14.62
C LEU A 65 9.64 13.55 -15.81
N SER A 66 10.58 14.48 -15.94
CA SER A 66 10.60 15.44 -17.05
C SER A 66 10.54 14.75 -18.42
N GLY A 67 9.78 15.31 -19.36
CA GLY A 67 9.64 14.76 -20.72
C GLY A 67 8.61 13.63 -20.84
N GLY A 68 7.57 13.66 -20.01
CA GLY A 68 6.43 12.75 -20.13
C GLY A 68 6.74 11.30 -19.78
N ILE A 69 7.71 11.06 -18.90
CA ILE A 69 8.11 9.72 -18.45
C ILE A 69 7.63 9.51 -17.02
N LEU A 70 7.15 8.31 -16.73
CA LEU A 70 6.61 7.91 -15.44
C LEU A 70 7.37 6.70 -14.92
N LEU A 71 7.90 6.81 -13.71
CA LEU A 71 8.44 5.69 -12.95
C LEU A 71 7.34 5.15 -12.02
N LEU A 72 6.86 3.95 -12.32
CA LEU A 72 5.85 3.26 -11.54
C LEU A 72 6.49 2.27 -10.57
N VAL A 73 6.02 2.25 -9.33
CA VAL A 73 6.43 1.29 -8.31
C VAL A 73 5.21 0.70 -7.61
N HIS A 74 5.10 -0.63 -7.62
CA HIS A 74 4.15 -1.38 -6.81
C HIS A 74 4.89 -2.13 -5.71
N LEU A 75 4.71 -1.72 -4.45
CA LEU A 75 5.45 -2.26 -3.29
C LEU A 75 5.14 -3.74 -3.00
N ARG A 76 3.94 -4.21 -3.37
CA ARG A 76 3.47 -5.58 -3.11
C ARG A 76 3.59 -5.90 -1.62
N MET A 77 4.29 -6.94 -1.19
CA MET A 77 4.19 -7.40 0.20
C MET A 77 5.19 -6.71 1.14
N THR A 78 6.43 -6.55 0.69
CA THR A 78 7.60 -6.15 1.49
C THR A 78 8.44 -5.08 0.79
N GLY A 79 7.93 -4.50 -0.30
CA GLY A 79 8.60 -3.41 -1.00
C GLY A 79 8.60 -2.14 -0.17
N GLN A 80 9.71 -1.42 -0.23
CA GLN A 80 9.96 -0.16 0.45
C GLN A 80 10.64 0.78 -0.54
N LEU A 81 10.31 2.07 -0.47
CA LEU A 81 11.06 3.13 -1.12
C LEU A 81 11.75 3.94 -0.03
N LEU A 82 13.07 4.08 -0.14
CA LEU A 82 13.92 4.73 0.85
C LEU A 82 14.68 5.85 0.17
N VAL A 83 14.75 7.03 0.80
CA VAL A 83 15.59 8.14 0.35
C VAL A 83 16.73 8.28 1.35
N LEU A 84 17.95 7.97 0.92
CA LEU A 84 19.12 7.88 1.78
C LEU A 84 20.28 8.71 1.21
N PRO A 85 21.32 9.04 1.97
CA PRO A 85 22.56 9.54 1.40
C PRO A 85 23.14 8.56 0.37
N ALA A 86 23.72 9.08 -0.70
CA ALA A 86 24.37 8.28 -1.73
C ALA A 86 25.59 7.54 -1.16
N GLY A 87 25.80 6.31 -1.61
CA GLY A 87 26.91 5.47 -1.18
C GLY A 87 26.68 4.01 -1.51
N GLU A 88 27.70 3.18 -1.33
CA GLU A 88 27.59 1.75 -1.60
C GLU A 88 26.58 1.09 -0.66
N SER A 89 25.62 0.37 -1.24
CA SER A 89 24.64 -0.40 -0.47
C SER A 89 25.12 -1.83 -0.30
N THR A 90 25.37 -2.23 0.95
CA THR A 90 25.61 -3.65 1.28
C THR A 90 24.31 -4.42 1.53
N ASP A 91 23.14 -3.79 1.33
CA ASP A 91 21.84 -4.45 1.55
C ASP A 91 21.47 -5.32 0.33
N PRO A 92 21.47 -6.67 0.48
CA PRO A 92 21.17 -7.60 -0.62
C PRO A 92 19.69 -7.57 -1.07
N TYR A 93 18.85 -6.80 -0.37
CA TYR A 93 17.44 -6.64 -0.68
C TYR A 93 17.14 -5.38 -1.50
N VAL A 94 18.13 -4.52 -1.75
CA VAL A 94 18.00 -3.42 -2.72
C VAL A 94 17.92 -4.03 -4.12
N ARG A 95 16.88 -3.66 -4.86
CA ARG A 95 16.57 -4.21 -6.20
C ARG A 95 16.87 -3.21 -7.31
N LEU A 96 16.73 -1.93 -7.00
CA LEU A 96 16.99 -0.81 -7.90
C LEU A 96 17.36 0.41 -7.08
N SER A 97 18.26 1.25 -7.60
CA SER A 97 18.53 2.57 -7.02
C SER A 97 18.66 3.66 -8.08
N LEU A 98 18.31 4.87 -7.70
CA LEU A 98 18.45 6.09 -8.50
C LEU A 98 19.27 7.10 -7.71
N THR A 99 20.46 7.43 -8.19
CA THR A 99 21.28 8.49 -7.62
C THR A 99 20.67 9.83 -7.99
N LEU A 100 20.46 10.68 -7.00
CA LEU A 100 19.90 12.01 -7.14
C LEU A 100 21.02 13.06 -6.98
N ASP A 101 20.84 14.22 -7.59
CA ASP A 101 21.64 15.40 -7.26
C ASP A 101 21.52 15.75 -5.76
N GLY A 102 22.55 16.43 -5.25
CA GLY A 102 22.66 16.73 -3.82
C GLY A 102 23.05 15.53 -2.94
N GLY A 103 23.68 14.49 -3.51
CA GLY A 103 24.31 13.41 -2.73
C GLY A 103 23.33 12.45 -2.07
N ARG A 104 22.13 12.28 -2.63
CA ARG A 104 21.08 11.38 -2.14
C ARG A 104 20.80 10.26 -3.14
N GLU A 105 20.11 9.24 -2.70
CA GLU A 105 19.72 8.09 -3.50
C GLU A 105 18.32 7.60 -3.13
N LEU A 106 17.48 7.40 -4.13
CA LEU A 106 16.19 6.72 -3.99
C LEU A 106 16.40 5.22 -4.24
N ARG A 107 16.14 4.38 -3.23
CA ARG A 107 16.29 2.93 -3.29
C ARG A 107 14.95 2.22 -3.24
N PHE A 108 14.75 1.28 -4.16
CA PHE A 108 13.68 0.29 -4.07
C PHE A 108 14.21 -1.00 -3.44
N ARG A 109 13.78 -1.25 -2.20
CA ARG A 109 14.16 -2.43 -1.42
C ARG A 109 12.98 -3.39 -1.34
N ASP A 110 13.21 -4.68 -1.55
CA ASP A 110 12.15 -5.68 -1.40
C ASP A 110 12.70 -7.06 -1.03
N VAL A 111 12.44 -7.48 0.21
CA VAL A 111 12.90 -8.77 0.76
C VAL A 111 12.39 -9.95 -0.06
N ARG A 112 11.09 -9.97 -0.38
CA ARG A 112 10.45 -11.08 -1.12
C ARG A 112 10.57 -10.95 -2.64
N ALA A 113 11.08 -9.81 -3.12
CA ALA A 113 11.26 -9.50 -4.53
C ALA A 113 9.99 -9.67 -5.39
N PHE A 114 8.83 -9.38 -4.79
CA PHE A 114 7.52 -9.41 -5.44
C PHE A 114 7.11 -8.07 -6.03
N GLY A 115 7.60 -6.96 -5.49
CA GLY A 115 7.33 -5.63 -5.99
C GLY A 115 7.82 -5.47 -7.42
N ARG A 116 7.24 -4.47 -8.08
CA ARG A 116 7.42 -4.23 -9.51
C ARG A 116 7.76 -2.78 -9.73
N VAL A 117 8.71 -2.54 -10.62
CA VAL A 117 9.07 -1.23 -11.15
C VAL A 117 8.79 -1.25 -12.65
N ALA A 118 8.30 -0.15 -13.19
CA ALA A 118 8.17 0.05 -14.63
C ALA A 118 8.50 1.50 -14.97
N LEU A 119 9.13 1.72 -16.11
CA LEU A 119 9.34 3.04 -16.68
C LEU A 119 8.57 3.12 -17.98
N VAL A 120 7.61 4.03 -18.04
CA VAL A 120 6.64 4.13 -19.14
C VAL A 120 6.40 5.58 -19.50
N ALA A 121 5.80 5.83 -20.65
CA ALA A 121 5.38 7.16 -21.04
C ALA A 121 4.05 7.55 -20.39
N GLN A 122 3.82 8.86 -20.32
CA GLN A 122 2.50 9.44 -20.14
C GLN A 122 1.84 9.59 -21.51
N ARG A 123 0.59 9.13 -21.62
CA ARG A 123 -0.23 9.28 -22.83
C ARG A 123 -0.74 10.71 -22.95
N SER A 124 -1.17 11.10 -24.15
CA SER A 124 -1.73 12.44 -24.43
C SER A 124 -3.05 12.71 -23.70
N ASP A 125 -3.81 11.66 -23.36
CA ASP A 125 -5.02 11.69 -22.54
C ASP A 125 -4.73 11.75 -21.02
N GLY A 126 -3.45 11.78 -20.63
CA GLY A 126 -3.01 11.81 -19.23
C GLY A 126 -2.92 10.43 -18.57
N GLU A 127 -3.32 9.36 -19.24
CA GLU A 127 -3.22 8.00 -18.72
C GLU A 127 -1.78 7.47 -18.74
N VAL A 128 -1.55 6.38 -18.02
CA VAL A 128 -0.25 5.71 -17.94
C VAL A 128 -0.14 4.72 -19.10
N ALA A 129 0.85 4.90 -19.97
CA ALA A 129 1.12 3.97 -21.08
C ALA A 129 1.68 2.63 -20.57
N SER A 130 1.66 1.58 -21.39
CA SER A 130 2.19 0.26 -21.02
C SER A 130 3.68 0.08 -21.34
N SER A 131 4.28 1.02 -22.05
CA SER A 131 5.72 1.07 -22.37
C SER A 131 6.21 2.53 -22.45
N LEU A 132 7.46 2.74 -22.88
CA LEU A 132 8.00 4.07 -23.20
C LEU A 132 7.40 4.71 -24.47
N ASP A 133 6.52 4.00 -25.19
CA ASP A 133 5.73 4.57 -26.30
C ASP A 133 4.43 5.20 -25.76
N PRO A 134 4.22 6.52 -25.90
CA PRO A 134 3.00 7.20 -25.45
C PRO A 134 1.74 6.77 -26.22
N HIS A 135 1.86 6.06 -27.33
CA HIS A 135 0.74 5.51 -28.08
C HIS A 135 0.37 4.08 -27.64
N SER A 136 1.19 3.44 -26.81
CA SER A 136 0.91 2.09 -26.28
C SER A 136 -0.34 2.06 -25.40
N ALA A 137 -0.96 0.89 -25.29
CA ALA A 137 -2.20 0.71 -24.55
C ALA A 137 -2.09 1.18 -23.09
N PRO A 138 -3.18 1.69 -22.48
CA PRO A 138 -3.15 2.14 -21.09
C PRO A 138 -2.89 0.98 -20.12
N LEU A 139 -1.87 1.11 -19.27
CA LEU A 139 -1.42 0.06 -18.34
C LEU A 139 -2.44 -0.23 -17.24
N LEU A 140 -3.21 0.79 -16.83
CA LEU A 140 -4.12 0.74 -15.68
C LEU A 140 -5.59 0.77 -16.12
N ALA A 141 -5.88 0.39 -17.36
CA ALA A 141 -7.23 0.49 -17.95
C ALA A 141 -8.28 -0.38 -17.23
N ASP A 142 -7.86 -1.50 -16.64
CA ASP A 142 -8.75 -2.41 -15.92
C ASP A 142 -8.93 -2.07 -14.44
N HIS A 143 -8.32 -0.96 -13.97
CA HIS A 143 -8.47 -0.52 -12.58
C HIS A 143 -9.84 0.10 -12.32
N GLY A 144 -10.47 -0.34 -11.23
CA GLY A 144 -11.73 0.21 -10.76
C GLY A 144 -11.64 1.63 -10.18
N VAL A 145 -12.72 2.05 -9.55
CA VAL A 145 -12.89 3.40 -9.00
C VAL A 145 -11.98 3.67 -7.79
N GLU A 146 -11.45 4.88 -7.66
CA GLU A 146 -10.72 5.34 -6.47
C GLU A 146 -11.70 5.59 -5.31
N PRO A 147 -11.58 4.92 -4.16
CA PRO A 147 -12.55 5.04 -3.07
C PRO A 147 -12.48 6.36 -2.28
N LEU A 148 -11.47 7.20 -2.52
CA LEU A 148 -11.33 8.54 -1.91
C LEU A 148 -11.53 9.68 -2.92
N ASP A 149 -11.86 9.36 -4.17
CA ASP A 149 -12.20 10.35 -5.18
C ASP A 149 -13.63 10.86 -4.97
N ALA A 150 -13.89 12.13 -5.29
CA ALA A 150 -15.21 12.74 -5.14
C ALA A 150 -16.30 12.04 -5.97
N THR A 151 -15.92 11.36 -7.06
CA THR A 151 -16.83 10.57 -7.90
C THR A 151 -17.25 9.25 -7.25
N PHE A 152 -16.55 8.78 -6.21
CA PHE A 152 -16.95 7.61 -5.45
C PHE A 152 -18.05 7.98 -4.45
N THR A 153 -19.29 8.02 -4.96
CA THR A 153 -20.49 8.30 -4.17
C THR A 153 -21.21 7.01 -3.75
N ALA A 154 -22.17 7.11 -2.84
CA ALA A 154 -23.02 5.98 -2.48
C ALA A 154 -23.81 5.43 -3.68
N ASP A 155 -24.23 6.29 -4.62
CA ASP A 155 -24.91 5.87 -5.86
C ASP A 155 -23.95 5.19 -6.85
N ALA A 156 -22.71 5.66 -6.93
CA ALA A 156 -21.66 4.97 -7.68
C ALA A 156 -21.41 3.56 -7.11
N LEU A 157 -21.31 3.44 -5.77
CA LEU A 157 -21.17 2.15 -5.10
C LEU A 157 -22.39 1.24 -5.32
N ARG A 158 -23.62 1.77 -5.24
CA ARG A 158 -24.85 1.04 -5.55
C ARG A 158 -24.81 0.46 -6.96
N SER A 159 -24.53 1.31 -7.95
CA SER A 159 -24.47 0.93 -9.36
C SER A 159 -23.40 -0.12 -9.62
N LEU A 160 -22.24 0.01 -8.98
CA LEU A 160 -21.14 -0.93 -9.05
C LEU A 160 -21.50 -2.31 -8.46
N ILE A 161 -22.41 -2.37 -7.47
CA ILE A 161 -22.73 -3.60 -6.74
C ILE A 161 -24.01 -4.29 -7.23
N ALA A 162 -24.95 -3.56 -7.83
CA ALA A 162 -26.35 -3.96 -8.07
C ALA A 162 -26.55 -5.39 -8.60
N HIS A 163 -25.69 -5.87 -9.51
CA HIS A 163 -25.83 -7.18 -10.17
C HIS A 163 -24.82 -8.23 -9.72
N ARG A 164 -24.02 -7.96 -8.68
CA ARG A 164 -22.92 -8.84 -8.28
C ARG A 164 -23.34 -9.74 -7.11
N ALA A 165 -23.55 -11.01 -7.39
CA ALA A 165 -23.85 -12.03 -6.37
C ALA A 165 -22.61 -12.49 -5.57
N THR A 166 -21.42 -11.97 -5.89
CA THR A 166 -20.18 -12.27 -5.17
C THR A 166 -20.27 -11.79 -3.71
N ARG A 167 -19.52 -12.44 -2.83
CA ARG A 167 -19.44 -12.04 -1.42
C ARG A 167 -18.87 -10.62 -1.34
N ILE A 168 -19.47 -9.76 -0.52
CA ILE A 168 -19.10 -8.34 -0.44
C ILE A 168 -17.61 -8.14 -0.15
N LYS A 169 -17.01 -8.93 0.76
CA LYS A 169 -15.57 -8.81 1.02
C LYS A 169 -14.73 -9.14 -0.22
N SER A 170 -15.11 -10.19 -0.96
CA SER A 170 -14.40 -10.55 -2.19
C SER A 170 -14.50 -9.44 -3.25
N LEU A 171 -15.64 -8.76 -3.33
CA LEU A 171 -15.85 -7.64 -4.23
C LEU A 171 -15.02 -6.41 -3.85
N LEU A 172 -14.94 -6.06 -2.56
CA LEU A 172 -14.11 -4.96 -2.07
C LEU A 172 -12.61 -5.20 -2.31
N LEU A 173 -12.18 -6.45 -2.39
CA LEU A 173 -10.79 -6.81 -2.68
C LEU A 173 -10.48 -6.84 -4.19
N ASP A 174 -11.50 -6.81 -5.05
CA ASP A 174 -11.34 -6.83 -6.49
C ASP A 174 -10.91 -5.46 -6.99
N GLN A 175 -9.65 -5.36 -7.42
CA GLN A 175 -9.07 -4.10 -7.89
C GLN A 175 -9.66 -3.64 -9.24
N ARG A 176 -10.41 -4.50 -9.95
CA ARG A 176 -11.19 -4.08 -11.13
C ARG A 176 -12.51 -3.43 -10.78
N CYS A 177 -12.95 -3.61 -9.53
CA CYS A 177 -14.16 -3.03 -8.99
C CYS A 177 -13.83 -1.76 -8.21
N ILE A 178 -13.09 -1.87 -7.11
CA ILE A 178 -12.66 -0.75 -6.27
C ILE A 178 -11.19 -0.95 -5.98
N VAL A 179 -10.38 0.03 -6.36
CA VAL A 179 -8.94 -0.07 -6.15
C VAL A 179 -8.55 0.29 -4.72
N GLY A 180 -7.35 -0.12 -4.32
CA GLY A 180 -6.72 0.43 -3.12
C GLY A 180 -7.14 -0.27 -1.82
N ILE A 181 -8.36 -0.79 -1.74
CA ILE A 181 -8.83 -1.59 -0.61
C ILE A 181 -8.11 -2.95 -0.61
N GLY A 182 -7.55 -3.34 0.53
CA GLY A 182 -7.03 -4.67 0.77
C GLY A 182 -7.69 -5.33 1.97
N ASN A 183 -6.99 -6.28 2.57
CA ASN A 183 -7.58 -7.18 3.56
C ASN A 183 -7.84 -6.49 4.90
N ILE A 184 -7.02 -5.52 5.28
CA ILE A 184 -7.18 -4.76 6.52
C ILE A 184 -8.42 -3.90 6.40
N TYR A 185 -8.42 -2.98 5.43
CA TYR A 185 -9.46 -1.96 5.35
C TYR A 185 -10.81 -2.52 4.88
N ALA A 186 -10.83 -3.67 4.18
CA ALA A 186 -12.08 -4.39 3.93
C ALA A 186 -12.71 -4.94 5.22
N ASP A 187 -11.92 -5.54 6.13
CA ASP A 187 -12.44 -6.06 7.40
C ASP A 187 -12.97 -4.91 8.28
N GLU A 188 -12.19 -3.84 8.39
CA GLU A 188 -12.54 -2.64 9.17
C GLU A 188 -13.79 -1.94 8.62
N ALA A 189 -13.88 -1.70 7.31
CA ALA A 189 -15.04 -1.06 6.69
C ALA A 189 -16.32 -1.91 6.87
N LEU A 190 -16.23 -3.23 6.68
CA LEU A 190 -17.37 -4.13 6.85
C LEU A 190 -17.82 -4.21 8.31
N TRP A 191 -16.89 -4.22 9.26
CA TRP A 191 -17.23 -4.11 10.67
C TRP A 191 -17.90 -2.77 10.96
N ARG A 192 -17.33 -1.67 10.45
CA ARG A 192 -17.86 -0.33 10.67
C ARG A 192 -19.30 -0.22 10.17
N ALA A 193 -19.58 -0.73 8.98
CA ALA A 193 -20.90 -0.80 8.36
C ALA A 193 -21.85 -1.88 8.92
N LYS A 194 -21.39 -2.72 9.86
CA LYS A 194 -22.17 -3.86 10.43
C LYS A 194 -22.61 -4.89 9.38
N ILE A 195 -21.81 -5.09 8.34
CA ILE A 195 -22.10 -6.03 7.25
C ILE A 195 -21.22 -7.27 7.41
N HIS A 196 -21.82 -8.46 7.32
CA HIS A 196 -21.04 -9.70 7.36
C HIS A 196 -20.26 -9.91 6.05
N PRO A 197 -18.96 -10.29 6.09
CA PRO A 197 -18.10 -10.41 4.91
C PRO A 197 -18.59 -11.35 3.79
N ILE A 198 -19.40 -12.36 4.14
CA ILE A 198 -19.94 -13.34 3.18
C ILE A 198 -21.30 -12.95 2.59
N THR A 199 -21.87 -11.81 2.99
CA THR A 199 -23.15 -11.34 2.44
C THR A 199 -22.98 -11.14 0.92
N PRO A 200 -23.83 -11.74 0.08
CA PRO A 200 -23.84 -11.45 -1.36
C PRO A 200 -24.06 -9.96 -1.58
N ALA A 201 -23.24 -9.34 -2.43
CA ALA A 201 -23.22 -7.88 -2.57
C ALA A 201 -24.57 -7.35 -3.09
N ASN A 202 -25.19 -8.05 -4.04
CA ASN A 202 -26.54 -7.77 -4.54
C ASN A 202 -27.69 -7.96 -3.52
N ARG A 203 -27.42 -8.44 -2.30
CA ARG A 203 -28.42 -8.54 -1.21
C ARG A 203 -28.32 -7.43 -0.18
N LEU A 204 -27.38 -6.49 -0.35
CA LEU A 204 -27.27 -5.34 0.54
C LEU A 204 -28.41 -4.36 0.27
N ARG A 205 -29.10 -3.93 1.33
CA ARG A 205 -30.15 -2.91 1.25
C ARG A 205 -29.53 -1.53 0.99
N PRO A 206 -30.28 -0.57 0.43
CA PRO A 206 -29.78 0.80 0.19
C PRO A 206 -29.10 1.43 1.41
N ALA A 207 -29.74 1.39 2.58
CA ALA A 207 -29.15 1.92 3.82
C ALA A 207 -27.85 1.21 4.25
N GLN A 208 -27.66 -0.07 3.88
CA GLN A 208 -26.40 -0.77 4.14
C GLN A 208 -25.32 -0.33 3.15
N LEU A 209 -25.67 -0.02 1.91
CA LEU A 209 -24.75 0.51 0.90
C LEU A 209 -24.31 1.93 1.26
N ASP A 210 -25.21 2.78 1.76
CA ASP A 210 -24.86 4.10 2.32
C ASP A 210 -23.89 3.97 3.50
N ALA A 211 -24.22 3.10 4.47
CA ALA A 211 -23.34 2.85 5.60
C ALA A 211 -21.97 2.26 5.18
N LEU A 212 -21.94 1.43 4.14
CA LEU A 212 -20.70 0.85 3.61
C LEU A 212 -19.85 1.90 2.90
N HIS A 213 -20.46 2.76 2.09
CA HIS A 213 -19.77 3.87 1.43
C HIS A 213 -19.10 4.78 2.47
N LEU A 214 -19.86 5.25 3.46
CA LEU A 214 -19.33 6.08 4.55
C LEU A 214 -18.23 5.36 5.34
N ALA A 215 -18.40 4.06 5.58
CA ALA A 215 -17.39 3.25 6.27
C ALA A 215 -16.09 3.10 5.48
N ILE A 216 -16.16 2.88 4.16
CA ILE A 216 -14.99 2.76 3.28
C ILE A 216 -14.22 4.08 3.28
N VAL A 217 -14.92 5.19 2.98
CA VAL A 217 -14.29 6.52 2.92
C VAL A 217 -13.70 6.86 4.29
N GLY A 218 -14.48 6.73 5.37
CA GLY A 218 -14.04 7.07 6.72
C GLY A 218 -12.82 6.27 7.18
N VAL A 219 -12.82 4.93 7.00
CA VAL A 219 -11.68 4.09 7.42
C VAL A 219 -10.42 4.44 6.64
N LEU A 220 -10.54 4.64 5.31
CA LEU A 220 -9.40 4.95 4.46
C LEU A 220 -8.85 6.36 4.73
N SER A 221 -9.72 7.36 4.92
CA SER A 221 -9.30 8.71 5.29
C SER A 221 -8.60 8.74 6.65
N GLU A 222 -9.19 8.12 7.68
CA GLU A 222 -8.55 8.00 9.00
C GLU A 222 -7.20 7.28 8.92
N ALA A 223 -7.11 6.24 8.08
CA ALA A 223 -5.85 5.53 7.87
C ALA A 223 -4.81 6.40 7.17
N VAL A 224 -5.19 7.19 6.17
CA VAL A 224 -4.29 8.14 5.50
C VAL A 224 -3.78 9.19 6.49
N ASP A 225 -4.67 9.75 7.31
CA ASP A 225 -4.31 10.74 8.34
C ASP A 225 -3.39 10.14 9.41
N ALA A 226 -3.63 8.89 9.79
CA ALA A 226 -2.77 8.13 10.69
C ALA A 226 -1.54 7.51 10.00
N ARG A 227 -1.22 7.93 8.76
CA ARG A 227 -0.07 7.48 7.97
C ARG A 227 -0.03 5.97 7.67
N GLY A 228 -1.17 5.29 7.73
CA GLY A 228 -1.34 3.87 7.44
C GLY A 228 -1.03 2.96 8.63
N SER A 229 -1.09 1.65 8.39
CA SER A 229 -0.82 0.60 9.38
C SER A 229 0.59 0.03 9.17
N SER A 230 1.48 0.20 10.15
CA SER A 230 2.81 -0.42 10.15
C SER A 230 2.76 -1.87 10.64
N ILE A 231 2.07 -2.74 9.91
CA ILE A 231 1.96 -4.18 10.23
C ILE A 231 2.95 -5.00 9.39
N ASN A 232 3.78 -5.79 10.08
CA ASN A 232 4.89 -6.61 9.56
C ASN A 232 6.17 -5.81 9.20
N ASP A 233 6.41 -5.53 7.92
CA ASP A 233 7.66 -4.99 7.38
C ASP A 233 7.47 -3.69 6.57
N TYR A 234 6.28 -3.08 6.62
CA TYR A 234 6.02 -1.80 5.96
C TYR A 234 6.49 -0.65 6.86
N THR A 235 7.28 0.26 6.28
CA THR A 235 7.69 1.53 6.87
C THR A 235 7.68 2.57 5.76
N ALA A 236 7.06 3.74 6.01
CA ALA A 236 7.10 4.85 5.07
C ALA A 236 8.47 5.54 5.12
N PRO A 237 8.87 6.29 4.08
CA PRO A 237 10.18 6.94 4.03
C PRO A 237 10.48 7.82 5.24
N ASP A 238 9.46 8.52 5.78
CA ASP A 238 9.62 9.45 6.90
C ASP A 238 9.14 8.89 8.25
N GLY A 239 8.90 7.58 8.34
CA GLY A 239 8.50 6.90 9.57
C GLY A 239 7.13 6.25 9.52
N ASP A 240 6.88 5.44 10.54
CA ASP A 240 5.73 4.54 10.63
C ASP A 240 4.39 5.23 10.83
N GLY A 241 3.32 4.52 10.49
CA GLY A 241 1.95 4.94 10.77
C GLY A 241 1.42 4.36 12.09
N GLU A 242 0.29 4.90 12.55
CA GLU A 242 -0.33 4.55 13.84
C GLU A 242 -1.68 3.82 13.68
N MET A 243 -2.13 3.58 12.45
CA MET A 243 -3.47 3.03 12.20
C MET A 243 -3.67 1.63 12.82
N GLN A 244 -2.60 0.84 12.98
CA GLN A 244 -2.65 -0.48 13.63
C GLN A 244 -3.20 -0.45 15.06
N GLU A 245 -3.08 0.68 15.76
CA GLU A 245 -3.56 0.86 17.13
C GLU A 245 -5.07 1.15 17.17
N ARG A 246 -5.59 1.64 16.05
CA ARG A 246 -6.99 2.06 15.87
C ARG A 246 -7.88 0.96 15.32
N LEU A 247 -7.31 -0.13 14.78
CA LEU A 247 -8.05 -1.26 14.20
C LEU A 247 -9.07 -1.87 15.18
N ASP A 248 -10.29 -2.12 14.71
CA ASP A 248 -11.39 -2.62 15.51
C ASP A 248 -11.55 -4.14 15.41
N VAL A 249 -11.13 -4.77 14.30
CA VAL A 249 -11.27 -6.23 14.11
C VAL A 249 -10.03 -6.92 13.58
N TYR A 250 -9.27 -6.28 12.70
CA TYR A 250 -8.18 -6.93 11.99
C TYR A 250 -7.06 -7.35 12.95
N GLN A 251 -6.64 -8.62 12.88
CA GLN A 251 -5.68 -9.24 13.81
C GLN A 251 -6.07 -9.20 15.30
N ARG A 252 -7.33 -8.88 15.63
CA ARG A 252 -7.86 -8.88 17.00
C ARG A 252 -8.60 -10.17 17.37
N THR A 253 -8.25 -11.30 16.75
CA THR A 253 -8.94 -12.58 16.96
C THR A 253 -8.92 -12.98 18.43
N GLY A 254 -10.09 -13.27 19.00
CA GLY A 254 -10.27 -13.61 20.41
C GLY A 254 -10.39 -12.39 21.34
N GLU A 255 -9.98 -11.20 20.91
CA GLU A 255 -10.16 -9.96 21.69
C GLU A 255 -11.64 -9.53 21.69
N PRO A 256 -12.10 -8.81 22.74
CA PRO A 256 -13.46 -8.30 22.80
C PRO A 256 -13.73 -7.25 21.70
N CYS A 257 -14.87 -7.39 21.04
CA CYS A 257 -15.40 -6.38 20.13
C CYS A 257 -15.66 -5.07 20.88
N ARG A 258 -15.13 -3.96 20.35
CA ARG A 258 -15.26 -2.63 20.97
C ARG A 258 -16.68 -2.07 21.01
N ARG A 259 -17.66 -2.72 20.35
CA ARG A 259 -19.09 -2.34 20.40
C ARG A 259 -19.92 -3.19 21.35
N CYS A 260 -19.65 -4.48 21.44
CA CYS A 260 -20.57 -5.43 22.09
C CYS A 260 -19.87 -6.46 23.00
N GLY A 261 -18.56 -6.37 23.20
CA GLY A 261 -17.78 -7.27 24.06
C GLY A 261 -17.55 -8.68 23.51
N ALA A 262 -18.39 -9.18 22.60
CA ALA A 262 -18.23 -10.52 22.02
C ALA A 262 -16.88 -10.70 21.32
N PRO A 263 -16.24 -11.88 21.41
CA PRO A 263 -14.91 -12.10 20.85
C PRO A 263 -14.91 -12.00 19.32
N ILE A 264 -13.90 -11.32 18.77
CA ILE A 264 -13.68 -11.26 17.33
C ILE A 264 -13.28 -12.65 16.83
N GLN A 265 -13.90 -13.07 15.73
CA GLN A 265 -13.65 -14.37 15.12
C GLN A 265 -12.86 -14.21 13.83
N ARG A 266 -12.02 -15.22 13.56
CA ARG A 266 -11.30 -15.34 12.29
C ARG A 266 -11.91 -16.46 11.45
N SER A 267 -12.11 -16.16 10.18
CA SER A 267 -12.56 -17.10 9.14
C SER A 267 -11.77 -16.88 7.86
N VAL A 268 -12.07 -17.62 6.79
CA VAL A 268 -11.47 -17.44 5.46
C VAL A 268 -12.56 -17.12 4.45
N VAL A 269 -12.40 -16.02 3.71
CA VAL A 269 -13.30 -15.60 2.63
C VAL A 269 -12.46 -15.32 1.40
N GLY A 270 -12.71 -16.04 0.29
CA GLY A 270 -11.94 -15.87 -0.95
C GLY A 270 -10.44 -16.13 -0.79
N GLY A 271 -10.05 -17.10 0.05
CA GLY A 271 -8.65 -17.40 0.33
C GLY A 271 -7.92 -16.36 1.20
N ARG A 272 -8.65 -15.42 1.82
CA ARG A 272 -8.09 -14.39 2.70
C ARG A 272 -8.59 -14.51 4.13
N GLY A 273 -7.69 -14.41 5.09
CA GLY A 273 -8.03 -14.34 6.51
C GLY A 273 -8.96 -13.14 6.78
N THR A 274 -10.05 -13.39 7.48
CA THR A 274 -11.17 -12.44 7.63
C THR A 274 -11.59 -12.36 9.08
N HIS A 275 -11.54 -11.16 9.63
CA HIS A 275 -11.88 -10.87 11.02
C HIS A 275 -13.28 -10.27 11.10
N VAL A 276 -14.11 -10.80 11.98
CA VAL A 276 -15.54 -10.47 12.03
C VAL A 276 -16.07 -10.57 13.46
N CYS A 277 -16.93 -9.62 13.85
CA CYS A 277 -17.74 -9.75 15.05
C CYS A 277 -19.11 -10.31 14.66
N ARG A 278 -19.38 -11.61 14.92
CA ARG A 278 -20.66 -12.24 14.51
C ARG A 278 -21.91 -11.67 15.18
N THR A 279 -21.75 -10.98 16.32
CA THR A 279 -22.84 -10.29 17.00
C THR A 279 -23.21 -8.99 16.29
N CYS A 280 -22.20 -8.17 15.94
CA CYS A 280 -22.41 -6.89 15.25
C CYS A 280 -22.67 -7.06 13.75
N GLN A 281 -22.06 -8.06 13.12
CA GLN A 281 -22.15 -8.36 11.71
C GLN A 281 -22.89 -9.69 11.55
N ARG A 282 -24.22 -9.65 11.45
CA ARG A 282 -25.02 -10.88 11.38
C ARG A 282 -24.83 -11.59 10.03
N PRO A 283 -24.51 -12.89 10.00
CA PRO A 283 -24.38 -13.63 8.74
C PRO A 283 -25.72 -13.69 7.99
N PRO A 284 -25.70 -13.78 6.65
CA PRO A 284 -26.92 -13.96 5.87
C PRO A 284 -27.59 -15.31 6.20
N ARG A 285 -28.93 -15.36 6.13
CA ARG A 285 -29.71 -16.59 6.36
C ARG A 285 -29.23 -17.71 5.42
N GLY A 286 -29.06 -18.92 5.95
CA GLY A 286 -28.61 -20.11 5.19
C GLY A 286 -27.10 -20.26 5.03
N ALA A 287 -26.28 -19.35 5.56
CA ALA A 287 -24.83 -19.54 5.57
C ALA A 287 -24.41 -20.54 6.66
N GLY A 288 -23.88 -21.69 6.25
CA GLY A 288 -23.30 -22.69 7.17
C GLY A 288 -22.19 -22.11 8.06
N ARG A 289 -22.05 -22.67 9.28
CA ARG A 289 -21.02 -22.26 10.25
C ARG A 289 -19.63 -22.46 9.65
N VAL A 290 -18.93 -21.37 9.34
CA VAL A 290 -17.49 -21.43 8.98
C VAL A 290 -16.68 -21.67 10.25
N GLY A 291 -15.83 -22.72 10.23
CA GLY A 291 -15.03 -23.17 11.36
C GLY A 291 -14.05 -22.12 11.88
N ALA A 292 -13.90 -22.06 13.21
CA ALA A 292 -12.98 -21.16 13.90
C ALA A 292 -11.57 -21.77 13.94
N SER A 293 -10.55 -21.00 13.55
CA SER A 293 -9.14 -21.38 13.77
C SER A 293 -8.57 -20.59 14.96
N ARG A 294 -7.87 -21.26 15.88
CA ARG A 294 -7.06 -20.60 16.93
C ARG A 294 -5.89 -19.83 16.30
N ALA A 295 -5.60 -18.63 16.80
CA ALA A 295 -4.47 -17.81 16.36
C ALA A 295 -3.54 -17.53 17.54
N VAL A 296 -2.23 -17.59 17.30
CA VAL A 296 -1.15 -17.16 18.21
C VAL A 296 -0.77 -15.73 17.83
N ARG A 297 -0.63 -14.84 18.83
CA ARG A 297 -0.24 -13.44 18.65
C ARG A 297 1.29 -13.34 18.67
N GLY A 298 1.91 -12.80 17.63
CA GLY A 298 3.34 -12.45 17.63
C GLY A 298 3.58 -11.08 18.26
N PRO A 299 4.83 -10.76 18.69
CA PRO A 299 5.18 -9.50 19.34
C PRO A 299 5.05 -8.29 18.38
N ARG A 300 4.71 -7.12 18.94
CA ARG A 300 4.58 -5.86 18.19
C ARG A 300 5.97 -5.28 17.89
N TRP A 301 6.15 -4.77 16.69
CA TRP A 301 7.44 -4.27 16.21
C TRP A 301 7.77 -2.84 16.69
N SER A 302 6.74 -2.05 17.03
CA SER A 302 6.85 -0.67 17.55
C SER A 302 7.62 -0.55 18.87
N GLU A 303 7.77 -1.65 19.61
CA GLU A 303 8.47 -1.71 20.90
C GLU A 303 10.01 -1.66 20.78
N ARG A 304 10.58 -1.41 19.58
CA ARG A 304 12.04 -1.52 19.32
C ARG A 304 12.68 -0.35 18.55
N VAL A 305 12.00 0.78 18.36
CA VAL A 305 12.47 1.89 17.51
C VAL A 305 12.89 3.10 18.36
N THR A 306 14.03 3.72 18.03
CA THR A 306 14.49 5.01 18.61
C THR A 306 14.54 6.13 17.56
N PRO A 307 14.46 7.42 17.94
CA PRO A 307 14.42 8.55 17.01
C PRO A 307 15.59 8.63 16.03
N GLU A 308 16.79 8.15 16.40
CA GLU A 308 17.96 8.15 15.50
C GLU A 308 17.89 7.07 14.40
N THR A 309 16.79 6.30 14.32
CA THR A 309 16.73 5.07 13.52
C THR A 309 15.49 4.90 12.65
N VAL A 310 14.74 5.99 12.48
CA VAL A 310 13.58 6.08 11.59
C VAL A 310 14.05 5.95 10.12
N GLY A 311 13.41 5.09 9.33
CA GLY A 311 13.72 4.90 7.90
C GLY A 311 14.91 3.99 7.54
N ALA A 312 15.70 3.51 8.50
CA ALA A 312 16.84 2.60 8.23
C ALA A 312 16.49 1.11 8.43
N THR A 313 17.15 0.17 7.73
CA THR A 313 17.01 -1.26 8.03
C THR A 313 17.72 -1.63 9.35
N ARG A 314 17.44 -2.81 9.93
CA ARG A 314 18.11 -3.28 11.16
C ARG A 314 19.64 -3.37 11.01
N SER A 315 20.12 -3.76 9.84
CA SER A 315 21.54 -3.81 9.48
C SER A 315 22.16 -2.42 9.36
N GLU A 316 21.43 -1.47 8.77
CA GLU A 316 21.89 -0.09 8.60
C GLU A 316 21.84 0.70 9.92
N ARG A 317 20.86 0.42 10.79
CA ARG A 317 20.85 0.88 12.19
C ARG A 317 22.12 0.44 12.93
N ALA A 318 22.54 -0.82 12.75
CA ALA A 318 23.76 -1.34 13.35
C ALA A 318 25.03 -0.71 12.74
N ALA A 319 25.01 -0.37 11.45
CA ALA A 319 26.10 0.35 10.79
C ALA A 319 26.19 1.82 11.23
N ALA A 320 25.06 2.52 11.37
CA ALA A 320 24.98 3.89 11.86
C ALA A 320 25.46 4.01 13.32
N ARG A 321 25.08 3.06 14.19
CA ARG A 321 25.59 2.96 15.57
C ARG A 321 27.11 2.79 15.62
N ARG A 322 27.67 1.93 14.75
CA ARG A 322 29.13 1.74 14.66
C ARG A 322 29.87 3.00 14.17
N ARG A 323 29.25 3.78 13.27
CA ARG A 323 29.81 5.06 12.80
C ARG A 323 29.77 6.14 13.89
N SER A 324 28.67 6.23 14.64
CA SER A 324 28.53 7.21 15.73
C SER A 324 29.47 6.92 16.90
N ALA A 325 29.65 5.63 17.25
CA ALA A 325 30.61 5.22 18.28
C ALA A 325 32.06 5.60 17.92
N ARG A 326 32.45 5.48 16.65
CA ARG A 326 33.78 5.88 16.16
C ARG A 326 33.99 7.40 16.11
N GLN A 327 32.91 8.18 15.96
CA GLN A 327 32.98 9.65 15.96
C GLN A 327 33.00 10.22 17.38
N GLY A 328 32.39 9.53 18.36
CA GLY A 328 32.44 9.91 19.78
C GLY A 328 33.77 9.59 20.49
N GLU A 329 34.57 8.66 19.96
CA GLU A 329 35.93 8.38 20.47
C GLU A 329 37.01 9.30 19.87
N ALA A 330 36.65 10.12 18.88
CA ALA A 330 37.56 11.06 18.20
C ALA A 330 37.28 12.54 18.55
N ALA A 331 36.45 12.79 19.57
CA ALA A 331 36.10 14.12 20.08
C ALA A 331 36.55 14.28 21.54
#